data_AF-A0A2N5VQM9-F1
#
_entry.id   AF-A0A2N5VQM9-F1
#
_cell.length_a   1.000
_cell.length_b   1.000
_cell.length_c   1.000
_cell.angle_alpha   90.00
_cell.angle_beta   90.00
_cell.angle_gamma   90.00
#
_symmetry.space_group_name_H-M   'P 1'
#
loop_
_entity.id
_entity.type
_entity.pdbx_description
1 polymer ?
#
loop_
_entity_poly.entity_id
_entity_poly.type
_entity_poly.pdbx_seq_one_letter_code
_entity_poly.pdbx_strand_id
1 'polypeptide(L)'
;MKLATVKKLQSRRKSHQQSIGFWEAVKPSHLAGQKPTWMNFDDQWVDEVRRGAKACRVFLWFPIYCLINSQLSNNLTSQAGVMNTHGLPNDILSNLDPLALIILIPICDALLYPALRKAGINFSPIKRITAGFICGAMAMTWAAITQHWIYERSKCGYRAGDPSCPPTDLNVWIQTPSYILIALSEILASVTGLEYAFNLAPRNMRSLVTALFLFQTAIASAVGEAFNPLCTDPLLVWNYGTMAIMAFVAGVAFYFVHREIDQEHDAFMRLPEGTLLGTKKITLPQGPDGQLIIIHSDDDHPK
;
A
#
# COMPACT_ATOMS: atom_id res chain seq x y z
N MET A 1 -33.18 12.70 -48.61
CA MET A 1 -33.68 13.16 -47.28
C MET A 1 -34.00 12.01 -46.29
N LYS A 2 -34.36 10.79 -46.72
CA LYS A 2 -34.76 9.69 -45.81
C LYS A 2 -33.61 8.93 -45.10
N LEU A 3 -32.38 8.93 -45.63
CA LEU A 3 -31.25 8.20 -45.02
C LEU A 3 -30.64 8.88 -43.78
N ALA A 4 -30.61 10.22 -43.77
CA ALA A 4 -30.03 10.99 -42.67
C ALA A 4 -30.88 10.88 -41.39
N THR A 5 -32.21 10.84 -41.54
CA THR A 5 -33.16 10.69 -40.43
C THR A 5 -33.11 9.30 -39.81
N VAL A 6 -32.90 8.24 -40.60
CA VAL A 6 -32.74 6.87 -40.11
C VAL A 6 -31.42 6.70 -39.34
N LYS A 7 -30.31 7.27 -39.82
CA LYS A 7 -29.04 7.30 -39.07
C LYS A 7 -29.14 8.08 -37.76
N LYS A 8 -29.88 9.20 -37.73
CA LYS A 8 -30.12 10.00 -36.52
C LYS A 8 -31.02 9.29 -35.51
N LEU A 9 -31.97 8.49 -35.97
CA LEU A 9 -32.84 7.65 -35.13
C LEU A 9 -32.09 6.41 -34.59
N GLN A 10 -31.20 5.81 -35.38
CA GLN A 10 -30.31 4.73 -34.92
C GLN A 10 -29.23 5.22 -33.94
N SER A 11 -28.69 6.44 -34.11
CA SER A 11 -27.73 7.01 -33.16
C SER A 11 -28.40 7.46 -31.86
N ARG A 12 -29.65 7.96 -31.90
CA ARG A 12 -30.45 8.26 -30.70
C ARG A 12 -30.92 7.01 -29.94
N ARG A 13 -31.12 5.87 -30.61
CA ARG A 13 -31.49 4.62 -29.93
C ARG A 13 -30.31 3.93 -29.23
N LYS A 14 -29.07 4.28 -29.58
CA LYS A 14 -27.86 3.78 -28.90
C LYS A 14 -27.51 4.54 -27.61
N SER A 15 -28.14 5.68 -27.29
CA SER A 15 -27.81 6.46 -26.10
C SER A 15 -28.66 6.14 -24.86
N HIS A 16 -29.59 5.18 -24.93
CA HIS A 16 -30.45 4.80 -23.79
C HIS A 16 -30.31 3.32 -23.39
N GLN A 17 -29.14 2.75 -23.64
CA GLN A 17 -28.73 1.47 -23.05
C GLN A 17 -27.31 1.64 -22.51
N GLN A 18 -27.12 2.53 -21.54
CA GLN A 18 -26.01 2.33 -20.62
C GLN A 18 -26.30 0.99 -19.95
N SER A 19 -25.50 -0.03 -20.26
CA SER A 19 -25.58 -1.32 -19.58
C SER A 19 -25.59 -1.05 -18.08
N ILE A 20 -26.66 -1.46 -17.39
CA ILE A 20 -26.68 -1.50 -15.93
C ILE A 20 -25.37 -2.18 -15.52
N GLY A 21 -24.49 -1.47 -14.82
CA GLY A 21 -23.18 -1.99 -14.46
C GLY A 21 -23.34 -3.30 -13.69
N PHE A 22 -22.39 -4.23 -13.82
CA PHE A 22 -22.47 -5.56 -13.19
C PHE A 22 -22.97 -5.50 -11.74
N TRP A 23 -22.42 -4.60 -10.94
CA TRP A 23 -22.79 -4.42 -9.54
C TRP A 23 -24.21 -3.91 -9.31
N GLU A 24 -24.74 -3.06 -10.20
CA GLU A 24 -26.13 -2.60 -10.13
C GLU A 24 -27.11 -3.69 -10.60
N ALA A 25 -26.68 -4.61 -11.47
CA ALA A 25 -27.51 -5.71 -11.95
C ALA A 25 -27.69 -6.82 -10.90
N VAL A 26 -26.72 -6.96 -9.98
CA VAL A 26 -26.71 -7.99 -8.94
C VAL A 26 -27.43 -7.53 -7.65
N LYS A 27 -27.94 -6.29 -7.61
CA LYS A 27 -28.67 -5.77 -6.45
C LYS A 27 -30.00 -6.50 -6.23
N PRO A 28 -30.27 -7.03 -5.03
CA PRO A 28 -31.55 -7.62 -4.66
C PRO A 28 -32.79 -6.79 -5.03
N SER A 29 -32.73 -5.46 -4.96
CA SER A 29 -33.84 -4.58 -5.37
C SER A 29 -34.19 -4.66 -6.86
N HIS A 30 -33.21 -4.93 -7.72
CA HIS A 30 -33.41 -5.06 -9.17
C HIS A 30 -33.90 -6.46 -9.56
N LEU A 31 -33.83 -7.43 -8.65
CA LEU A 31 -34.22 -8.82 -8.86
C LEU A 31 -35.63 -9.13 -8.32
N ALA A 32 -36.49 -8.11 -8.16
CA ALA A 32 -37.78 -8.09 -7.46
C ALA A 32 -38.87 -9.08 -7.97
N GLY A 33 -38.56 -10.37 -7.95
CA GLY A 33 -39.41 -11.49 -8.37
C GLY A 33 -38.65 -12.79 -8.69
N GLN A 34 -37.33 -12.75 -8.89
CA GLN A 34 -36.47 -13.91 -9.19
C GLN A 34 -35.38 -14.13 -8.12
N LYS A 35 -35.57 -13.62 -6.91
CA LYS A 35 -34.58 -13.73 -5.83
C LYS A 35 -34.43 -15.20 -5.39
N PRO A 36 -33.27 -15.85 -5.58
CA PRO A 36 -33.07 -17.22 -5.14
C PRO A 36 -32.92 -17.29 -3.61
N THR A 37 -33.29 -18.42 -3.01
CA THR A 37 -33.36 -18.64 -1.55
C THR A 37 -32.02 -18.53 -0.82
N TRP A 38 -30.88 -18.60 -1.52
CA TRP A 38 -29.55 -18.43 -0.94
C TRP A 38 -29.11 -16.96 -0.81
N MET A 39 -29.83 -16.03 -1.46
CA MET A 39 -29.43 -14.61 -1.54
C MET A 39 -29.85 -13.84 -0.28
N ASN A 40 -29.15 -14.05 0.83
CA ASN A 40 -29.49 -13.49 2.15
C ASN A 40 -28.86 -12.12 2.44
N PHE A 41 -28.35 -11.42 1.42
CA PHE A 41 -27.72 -10.10 1.55
C PHE A 41 -28.58 -8.99 0.95
N ASP A 42 -28.33 -7.75 1.37
CA ASP A 42 -28.99 -6.52 0.92
C ASP A 42 -28.18 -5.80 -0.17
N ASP A 43 -28.79 -4.80 -0.81
CA ASP A 43 -28.12 -3.99 -1.85
C ASP A 43 -26.84 -3.31 -1.32
N GLN A 44 -26.86 -2.93 -0.03
CA GLN A 44 -25.76 -2.24 0.61
C GLN A 44 -24.53 -3.15 0.77
N TRP A 45 -24.73 -4.43 1.06
CA TRP A 45 -23.65 -5.42 1.05
C TRP A 45 -23.04 -5.59 -0.35
N VAL A 46 -23.83 -5.57 -1.41
CA VAL A 46 -23.32 -5.62 -2.80
C VAL A 46 -22.43 -4.40 -3.09
N ASP A 47 -22.84 -3.21 -2.63
CA ASP A 47 -22.04 -1.99 -2.75
C ASP A 47 -20.76 -2.03 -1.88
N GLU A 48 -20.79 -2.66 -0.71
CA GLU A 48 -19.60 -2.93 0.11
C GLU A 48 -18.61 -3.88 -0.58
N VAL A 49 -19.08 -4.97 -1.18
CA VAL A 49 -18.23 -5.90 -1.93
C VAL A 49 -17.64 -5.22 -3.16
N ARG A 50 -18.42 -4.40 -3.87
CA ARG A 50 -17.94 -3.57 -4.98
C ARG A 50 -16.81 -2.64 -4.56
N ARG A 51 -16.96 -1.97 -3.40
CA ARG A 51 -15.92 -1.08 -2.83
C ARG A 51 -14.66 -1.86 -2.48
N GLY A 52 -14.79 -3.02 -1.82
CA GLY A 52 -13.67 -3.91 -1.53
C GLY A 52 -12.96 -4.41 -2.79
N ALA A 53 -13.69 -4.79 -3.84
CA ALA A 53 -13.13 -5.20 -5.12
C ALA A 53 -12.38 -4.06 -5.83
N LYS A 54 -12.93 -2.84 -5.81
CA LYS A 54 -12.23 -1.64 -6.29
C LYS A 54 -10.96 -1.37 -5.46
N ALA A 55 -11.00 -1.57 -4.15
CA ALA A 55 -9.85 -1.44 -3.25
C ALA A 55 -8.72 -2.42 -3.64
N CYS A 56 -9.08 -3.66 -3.94
CA CYS A 56 -8.12 -4.70 -4.31
C CYS A 56 -7.30 -4.33 -5.56
N ARG A 57 -7.84 -3.49 -6.46
CA ARG A 57 -7.10 -2.95 -7.60
C ARG A 57 -5.92 -2.08 -7.17
N VAL A 58 -6.05 -1.33 -6.07
CA VAL A 58 -4.97 -0.53 -5.46
C VAL A 58 -3.85 -1.45 -4.99
N PHE A 59 -4.18 -2.61 -4.41
CA PHE A 59 -3.19 -3.57 -3.91
C PHE A 59 -2.36 -4.24 -5.00
N LEU A 60 -2.80 -4.24 -6.26
CA LEU A 60 -2.00 -4.80 -7.37
C LEU A 60 -0.66 -4.08 -7.57
N TRP A 61 -0.50 -2.87 -7.01
CA TRP A 61 0.74 -2.10 -7.06
C TRP A 61 1.66 -2.36 -5.86
N PHE A 62 1.13 -2.92 -4.77
CA PHE A 62 1.91 -3.22 -3.56
C PHE A 62 3.01 -4.28 -3.75
N PRO A 63 2.96 -5.24 -4.69
CA PRO A 63 4.11 -6.10 -4.95
C PRO A 63 5.38 -5.33 -5.31
N ILE A 64 5.25 -4.23 -6.07
CA ILE A 64 6.38 -3.36 -6.40
C ILE A 64 6.93 -2.67 -5.16
N TYR A 65 6.03 -2.24 -4.27
CA TYR A 65 6.42 -1.66 -2.99
C TYR A 65 7.19 -2.66 -2.12
N CYS A 66 6.65 -3.87 -1.97
CA CYS A 66 7.25 -4.93 -1.19
C CYS A 66 8.63 -5.34 -1.75
N LEU A 67 8.84 -5.33 -3.07
CA LEU A 67 10.15 -5.56 -3.69
C LEU A 67 11.23 -4.57 -3.23
N ILE A 68 10.86 -3.29 -3.13
CA ILE A 68 11.76 -2.24 -2.65
C ILE A 68 12.01 -2.44 -1.15
N ASN A 69 10.97 -2.79 -0.39
CA ASN A 69 11.09 -3.04 1.04
C ASN A 69 12.02 -4.23 1.35
N SER A 70 12.00 -5.28 0.51
CA SER A 70 12.89 -6.44 0.64
C SER A 70 14.38 -6.09 0.48
N GLN A 71 14.73 -4.94 -0.09
CA GLN A 71 16.13 -4.49 -0.19
C GLN A 71 16.75 -4.22 1.18
N LEU A 72 15.92 -3.82 2.16
CA LEU A 72 16.31 -3.45 3.51
C LEU A 72 17.02 -4.59 4.26
N SER A 73 16.47 -5.81 4.16
CA SER A 73 16.96 -6.97 4.91
C SER A 73 18.13 -7.67 4.21
N ASN A 74 18.17 -7.64 2.88
CA ASN A 74 19.12 -8.41 2.09
C ASN A 74 20.29 -7.53 1.65
N ASN A 75 20.05 -6.66 0.66
CA ASN A 75 21.12 -6.00 -0.07
C ASN A 75 21.76 -4.86 0.74
N LEU A 76 21.00 -4.10 1.53
CA LEU A 76 21.56 -3.04 2.38
C LEU A 76 22.47 -3.64 3.47
N THR A 77 22.07 -4.78 4.05
CA THR A 77 22.90 -5.52 5.00
C THR A 77 24.20 -6.01 4.34
N SER A 78 24.14 -6.55 3.13
CA SER A 78 25.34 -6.94 2.37
C SER A 78 26.22 -5.73 2.00
N GLN A 79 25.61 -4.60 1.65
CA GLN A 79 26.31 -3.34 1.40
C GLN A 79 27.06 -2.84 2.65
N ALA A 80 26.49 -3.03 3.85
CA ALA A 80 27.17 -2.69 5.10
C ALA A 80 28.39 -3.57 5.38
N GLY A 81 28.38 -4.83 4.95
CA GLY A 81 29.48 -5.76 5.19
C GLY A 81 30.79 -5.42 4.49
N VAL A 82 30.74 -4.56 3.47
CA VAL A 82 31.94 -4.08 2.77
C VAL A 82 32.40 -2.70 3.26
N MET A 83 31.77 -2.17 4.31
CA MET A 83 32.04 -0.87 4.91
C MET A 83 32.73 -1.01 6.27
N ASN A 84 33.32 0.07 6.76
CA ASN A 84 33.90 0.09 8.09
C ASN A 84 32.80 0.19 9.17
N THR A 85 32.51 -0.94 9.80
CA THR A 85 31.52 -1.06 10.88
C THR A 85 32.09 -0.81 12.28
N HIS A 86 33.39 -0.56 12.41
CA HIS A 86 34.05 -0.33 13.70
C HIS A 86 33.79 -1.43 14.76
N GLY A 87 33.62 -2.68 14.31
CA GLY A 87 33.36 -3.84 15.17
C GLY A 87 31.88 -4.14 15.40
N LEU A 88 30.96 -3.39 14.78
CA LEU A 88 29.53 -3.68 14.80
C LEU A 88 29.16 -4.76 13.74
N PRO A 89 28.33 -5.74 14.09
CA PRO A 89 27.69 -6.62 13.11
C PRO A 89 26.82 -5.84 12.11
N ASN A 90 26.85 -6.24 10.84
CA ASN A 90 26.10 -5.59 9.75
C ASN A 90 24.59 -5.63 9.99
N ASP A 91 24.10 -6.71 10.60
CA ASP A 91 22.68 -6.91 10.88
C ASP A 91 22.09 -5.87 11.83
N ILE A 92 22.94 -5.21 12.66
CA ILE A 92 22.49 -4.16 13.57
C ILE A 92 21.89 -2.97 12.81
N LEU A 93 22.31 -2.73 11.58
CA LEU A 93 21.81 -1.61 10.78
C LEU A 93 20.35 -1.82 10.35
N SER A 94 19.90 -3.07 10.22
CA SER A 94 18.49 -3.36 9.96
C SER A 94 17.57 -2.87 11.09
N ASN A 95 18.10 -2.74 12.31
CA ASN A 95 17.36 -2.15 13.45
C ASN A 95 17.16 -0.64 13.33
N LEU A 96 17.86 0.05 12.42
CA LEU A 96 17.63 1.49 12.20
C LEU A 96 16.24 1.77 11.67
N ASP A 97 15.65 0.84 10.92
CA ASP A 97 14.31 0.99 10.36
C ASP A 97 13.21 1.03 11.44
N PRO A 98 13.05 0.02 12.32
CA PRO A 98 12.05 0.09 13.40
C PRO A 98 12.32 1.24 14.38
N LEU A 99 13.59 1.61 14.62
CA LEU A 99 13.92 2.80 15.42
C LEU A 99 13.45 4.09 14.73
N ALA A 100 13.67 4.20 13.42
CA ALA A 100 13.19 5.33 12.62
C ALA A 100 11.66 5.38 12.63
N LEU A 101 10.95 4.25 12.52
CA LEU A 101 9.49 4.20 12.63
C LEU A 101 8.98 4.72 13.98
N ILE A 102 9.56 4.27 15.09
CA ILE A 102 9.18 4.72 16.45
C ILE A 102 9.29 6.24 16.59
N ILE A 103 10.31 6.84 15.97
CA ILE A 103 10.54 8.29 16.01
C ILE A 103 9.68 9.04 14.99
N LEU A 104 9.56 8.52 13.77
CA LEU A 104 8.90 9.21 12.65
C LEU A 104 7.38 9.14 12.70
N ILE A 105 6.77 8.07 13.23
CA ILE A 105 5.31 7.96 13.36
C ILE A 105 4.73 9.15 14.15
N PRO A 106 5.17 9.44 15.40
CA PRO A 106 4.62 10.58 16.14
C PRO A 106 4.92 11.92 15.47
N ILE A 107 6.05 12.06 14.77
CA ILE A 107 6.36 13.27 14.00
C ILE A 107 5.39 13.42 12.82
N CYS A 108 5.09 12.33 12.10
CA CYS A 108 4.15 12.37 10.99
C CYS A 108 2.73 12.71 11.47
N ASP A 109 2.29 12.09 12.56
CA ASP A 109 0.94 12.27 13.11
C ASP A 109 0.74 13.63 13.79
N ALA A 110 1.72 14.10 14.56
CA ALA A 110 1.60 15.33 15.32
C ALA A 110 2.03 16.59 14.55
N LEU A 111 2.96 16.46 13.59
CA LEU A 111 3.51 17.60 12.87
C LEU A 111 3.14 17.58 11.38
N LEU A 112 3.47 16.51 10.66
CA LEU A 112 3.33 16.48 9.19
C LEU A 112 1.87 16.60 8.75
N TYR A 113 0.97 15.74 9.25
CA TYR A 113 -0.43 15.75 8.83
C TYR A 113 -1.18 17.02 9.28
N PRO A 114 -0.99 17.54 10.50
CA PRO A 114 -1.59 18.82 10.90
C PRO A 114 -1.04 20.00 10.11
N ALA A 115 0.25 20.03 9.79
CA ALA A 115 0.84 21.09 8.96
C ALA A 115 0.27 21.08 7.54
N LEU A 116 0.15 19.90 6.91
CA LEU A 116 -0.49 19.75 5.60
C LEU A 116 -1.96 20.18 5.63
N ARG A 117 -2.69 19.84 6.71
CA ARG A 117 -4.08 20.29 6.90
C ARG A 117 -4.19 21.81 7.06
N LYS A 118 -3.26 22.44 7.80
CA LYS A 118 -3.18 23.90 7.94
C LYS A 118 -2.84 24.59 6.61
N ALA A 119 -2.04 23.95 5.76
CA ALA A 119 -1.76 24.41 4.40
C ALA A 119 -2.93 24.20 3.41
N GLY A 120 -4.06 23.63 3.86
CA GLY A 120 -5.23 23.35 3.01
C GLY A 120 -5.04 22.16 2.06
N ILE A 121 -4.00 21.35 2.25
CA ILE A 121 -3.72 20.19 1.41
C ILE A 121 -4.38 18.96 2.02
N ASN A 122 -5.45 18.47 1.36
CA ASN A 122 -6.07 17.18 1.71
C ASN A 122 -5.15 16.04 1.25
N PHE A 123 -4.39 15.51 2.20
CA PHE A 123 -3.49 14.38 2.01
C PHE A 123 -4.25 13.05 2.12
N SER A 124 -4.96 12.73 1.05
CA SER A 124 -5.75 11.51 0.90
C SER A 124 -4.87 10.26 0.93
N PRO A 125 -5.43 9.07 1.24
CA PRO A 125 -4.68 7.82 1.28
C PRO A 125 -3.92 7.51 -0.02
N ILE A 126 -4.49 7.84 -1.18
CA ILE A 126 -3.84 7.60 -2.49
C ILE A 126 -2.62 8.52 -2.66
N LYS A 127 -2.71 9.79 -2.24
CA LYS A 127 -1.56 10.72 -2.28
C LYS A 127 -0.46 10.33 -1.30
N ARG A 128 -0.82 9.82 -0.12
CA ARG A 128 0.12 9.25 0.86
C ARG A 128 0.89 8.08 0.27
N ILE A 129 0.19 7.09 -0.29
CA ILE A 129 0.82 5.92 -0.91
C ILE A 129 1.75 6.35 -2.05
N THR A 130 1.31 7.29 -2.89
CA THR A 130 2.15 7.88 -3.96
C THR A 130 3.43 8.49 -3.39
N ALA A 131 3.33 9.32 -2.34
CA ALA A 131 4.49 9.92 -1.68
C ALA A 131 5.43 8.86 -1.08
N GLY A 132 4.88 7.76 -0.57
CA GLY A 132 5.65 6.60 -0.11
C GLY A 132 6.51 6.00 -1.22
N PHE A 133 5.94 5.71 -2.39
CA PHE A 133 6.72 5.23 -3.55
C PHE A 133 7.84 6.19 -3.96
N ILE A 134 7.61 7.51 -3.90
CA ILE A 134 8.64 8.50 -4.19
C ILE A 134 9.74 8.50 -3.11
N CYS A 135 9.38 8.36 -1.84
CA CYS A 135 10.36 8.22 -0.75
C CYS A 135 11.20 6.95 -0.90
N GLY A 136 10.58 5.81 -1.27
CA GLY A 136 11.29 4.57 -1.59
C GLY A 136 12.24 4.74 -2.78
N ALA A 137 11.83 5.47 -3.82
CA ALA A 137 12.71 5.80 -4.96
C ALA A 137 13.93 6.62 -4.52
N MET A 138 13.74 7.63 -3.67
CA MET A 138 14.83 8.42 -3.11
C MET A 138 15.77 7.58 -2.24
N ALA A 139 15.23 6.67 -1.43
CA ALA A 139 16.03 5.76 -0.62
C ALA A 139 16.92 4.84 -1.48
N MET A 140 16.35 4.22 -2.52
CA MET A 140 17.10 3.37 -3.44
C MET A 140 18.13 4.17 -4.25
N THR A 141 17.82 5.42 -4.58
CA THR A 141 18.79 6.32 -5.22
C THR A 141 19.97 6.59 -4.29
N TRP A 142 19.73 6.86 -3.00
CA TRP A 142 20.80 7.03 -2.02
C TRP A 142 21.64 5.75 -1.83
N ALA A 143 21.00 4.59 -1.79
CA ALA A 143 21.68 3.29 -1.72
C ALA A 143 22.56 3.03 -2.97
N ALA A 144 22.09 3.40 -4.16
CA ALA A 144 22.86 3.30 -5.40
C ALA A 144 24.09 4.22 -5.40
N ILE A 145 23.94 5.47 -4.94
CA ILE A 145 25.04 6.43 -4.79
C ILE A 145 26.07 5.90 -3.78
N THR A 146 25.60 5.38 -2.64
CA THR A 146 26.47 4.79 -1.62
C THR A 146 27.24 3.59 -2.18
N GLN A 147 26.59 2.71 -2.94
CA GLN A 147 27.24 1.59 -3.60
C GLN A 147 28.31 2.05 -4.58
N HIS A 148 28.04 3.11 -5.34
CA HIS A 148 29.01 3.67 -6.28
C HIS A 148 30.27 4.18 -5.56
N TRP A 149 30.11 4.90 -4.45
CA TRP A 149 31.22 5.35 -3.63
C TRP A 149 32.02 4.19 -3.00
N ILE A 150 31.35 3.09 -2.63
CA ILE A 150 32.02 1.89 -2.14
C ILE A 150 32.92 1.30 -3.22
N TYR A 151 32.45 1.17 -4.47
CA TYR A 151 33.27 0.64 -5.55
C TYR A 151 34.43 1.56 -5.94
N GLU A 152 34.26 2.88 -5.85
CA GLU A 152 35.32 3.85 -6.15
C GLU A 152 36.43 3.84 -5.08
N ARG A 153 36.07 3.66 -3.80
CA ARG A 153 37.03 3.66 -2.69
C ARG A 153 37.58 2.29 -2.32
N SER A 154 36.96 1.21 -2.80
CA SER A 154 37.42 -0.15 -2.52
C SER A 154 38.76 -0.45 -3.21
N LYS A 155 39.68 -1.04 -2.45
CA LYS A 155 40.97 -1.52 -2.99
C LYS A 155 40.80 -2.63 -4.02
N CYS A 156 39.68 -3.36 -3.98
CA CYS A 156 39.33 -4.42 -4.92
C CYS A 156 38.36 -3.94 -6.01
N GLY A 157 38.07 -2.63 -6.05
CA GLY A 157 37.15 -1.99 -6.98
C GLY A 157 35.78 -2.68 -7.00
N TYR A 158 35.44 -3.21 -8.17
CA TYR A 158 34.18 -3.88 -8.48
C TYR A 158 34.00 -5.26 -7.84
N ARG A 159 34.95 -5.75 -7.02
CA ARG A 159 34.90 -7.03 -6.30
C ARG A 159 34.90 -6.82 -4.79
N ALA A 160 34.14 -5.85 -4.31
CA ALA A 160 34.15 -5.43 -2.90
C ALA A 160 33.59 -6.51 -1.94
N GLY A 161 32.73 -7.40 -2.42
CA GLY A 161 32.13 -8.50 -1.67
C GLY A 161 32.95 -9.79 -1.62
N ASP A 162 34.16 -9.82 -2.18
CA ASP A 162 35.06 -10.97 -2.07
C ASP A 162 35.60 -11.06 -0.63
N PRO A 163 35.56 -12.24 0.04
CA PRO A 163 36.06 -12.41 1.41
C PRO A 163 37.54 -12.04 1.60
N SER A 164 38.31 -12.05 0.51
CA SER A 164 39.72 -11.65 0.51
C SER A 164 39.94 -10.14 0.50
N CYS A 165 38.90 -9.35 0.28
CA CYS A 165 38.98 -7.90 0.21
C CYS A 165 38.83 -7.25 1.59
N PRO A 166 39.72 -6.32 1.99
CA PRO A 166 39.51 -5.56 3.22
C PRO A 166 38.32 -4.58 3.06
N PRO A 167 37.57 -4.29 4.14
CA PRO A 167 36.51 -3.30 4.12
C PRO A 167 37.00 -1.92 3.67
N THR A 168 36.09 -1.15 3.08
CA THR A 168 36.35 0.23 2.67
C THR A 168 36.55 1.16 3.87
N ASP A 169 37.17 2.31 3.65
CA ASP A 169 37.32 3.40 4.63
C ASP A 169 36.00 4.12 4.95
N LEU A 170 34.94 3.83 4.18
CA LEU A 170 33.63 4.44 4.35
C LEU A 170 32.97 3.97 5.64
N ASN A 171 32.52 4.95 6.43
CA ASN A 171 31.74 4.68 7.62
C ASN A 171 30.34 4.19 7.25
N VAL A 172 29.94 3.08 7.87
CA VAL A 172 28.65 2.43 7.63
C VAL A 172 27.43 3.34 7.89
N TRP A 173 27.55 4.36 8.75
CA TRP A 173 26.48 5.33 9.03
C TRP A 173 26.08 6.19 7.82
N ILE A 174 26.85 6.18 6.72
CA ILE A 174 26.42 6.85 5.48
C ILE A 174 25.15 6.21 4.88
N GLN A 175 24.81 4.98 5.27
CA GLN A 175 23.56 4.32 4.86
C GLN A 175 22.33 4.82 5.63
N THR A 176 22.51 5.49 6.77
CA THR A 176 21.39 5.94 7.63
C THR A 176 20.28 6.70 6.88
N PRO A 177 20.58 7.61 5.92
CA PRO A 177 19.53 8.26 5.12
C PRO A 177 18.66 7.29 4.32
N SER A 178 19.20 6.18 3.80
CA SER A 178 18.38 5.15 3.12
C SER A 178 17.38 4.54 4.08
N TYR A 179 17.81 4.14 5.27
CA TYR A 179 16.94 3.55 6.30
C TYR A 179 15.83 4.53 6.72
N ILE A 180 16.16 5.80 6.95
CA ILE A 180 15.18 6.82 7.32
C ILE A 180 14.15 7.05 6.19
N LEU A 181 14.59 7.09 4.93
CA LEU A 181 13.70 7.28 3.79
C LEU A 181 12.81 6.05 3.54
N ILE A 182 13.30 4.84 3.78
CA ILE A 182 12.50 3.59 3.73
C ILE A 182 11.45 3.61 4.84
N ALA A 183 11.83 3.93 6.08
CA ALA A 183 10.88 4.05 7.18
C ALA A 183 9.78 5.09 6.90
N LEU A 184 10.14 6.24 6.35
CA LEU A 184 9.16 7.26 5.92
C LEU A 184 8.25 6.73 4.81
N SER A 185 8.82 6.00 3.84
CA SER A 185 8.08 5.32 2.79
C SER A 185 7.09 4.30 3.35
N GLU A 186 7.46 3.56 4.39
CA GLU A 186 6.62 2.55 5.04
C GLU A 186 5.41 3.16 5.75
N ILE A 187 5.61 4.26 6.46
CA ILE A 187 4.51 5.01 7.09
C ILE A 187 3.52 5.48 6.01
N LEU A 188 4.04 6.03 4.91
CA LEU A 188 3.21 6.64 3.86
C LEU A 188 2.50 5.61 2.97
N ALA A 189 3.11 4.45 2.71
CA ALA A 189 2.57 3.44 1.81
C ALA A 189 2.02 2.21 2.54
N SER A 190 2.82 1.54 3.38
CA SER A 190 2.42 0.27 4.02
C SER A 190 1.35 0.48 5.08
N VAL A 191 1.59 1.40 6.03
CA VAL A 191 0.63 1.69 7.12
C VAL A 191 -0.66 2.26 6.55
N THR A 192 -0.55 3.24 5.65
CA THR A 192 -1.72 3.82 4.97
C THR A 192 -2.45 2.79 4.09
N GLY A 193 -1.73 1.88 3.44
CA GLY A 193 -2.29 0.81 2.62
C GLY A 193 -3.11 -0.18 3.43
N LEU A 194 -2.61 -0.56 4.60
CA LEU A 194 -3.33 -1.40 5.56
C LEU A 194 -4.56 -0.68 6.13
N GLU A 195 -4.42 0.59 6.53
CA GLU A 195 -5.54 1.41 7.01
C GLU A 195 -6.64 1.53 5.92
N TYR A 196 -6.23 1.79 4.68
CA TYR A 196 -7.12 1.81 3.53
C TYR A 196 -7.80 0.44 3.34
N ALA A 197 -7.06 -0.67 3.41
CA ALA A 197 -7.62 -2.01 3.33
C ALA A 197 -8.69 -2.29 4.39
N PHE A 198 -8.44 -1.89 5.64
CA PHE A 198 -9.39 -2.07 6.74
C PHE A 198 -10.63 -1.21 6.61
N ASN A 199 -10.49 0.03 6.11
CA ASN A 199 -11.60 0.96 5.95
C ASN A 199 -12.51 0.65 4.76
N LEU A 200 -11.99 0.02 3.70
CA LEU A 200 -12.79 -0.35 2.52
C LEU A 200 -13.43 -1.73 2.63
N ALA A 201 -12.95 -2.59 3.52
CA ALA A 201 -13.47 -3.93 3.66
C ALA A 201 -14.83 -3.91 4.42
N PRO A 202 -15.85 -4.63 3.92
CA PRO A 202 -17.05 -4.92 4.70
C PRO A 202 -16.65 -5.56 6.04
N ARG A 203 -17.43 -5.32 7.10
CA ARG A 203 -17.13 -5.82 8.46
C ARG A 203 -16.77 -7.31 8.50
N ASN A 204 -17.41 -8.12 7.65
CA ASN A 204 -17.22 -9.57 7.59
C ASN A 204 -16.12 -10.04 6.61
N MET A 205 -15.47 -9.12 5.88
CA MET A 205 -14.43 -9.44 4.89
C MET A 205 -13.07 -8.78 5.19
N ARG A 206 -12.94 -8.07 6.32
CA ARG A 206 -11.67 -7.42 6.73
C ARG A 206 -10.49 -8.39 6.67
N SER A 207 -10.65 -9.60 7.22
CA SER A 207 -9.61 -10.64 7.18
C SER A 207 -9.21 -11.04 5.77
N LEU A 208 -10.16 -11.15 4.84
CA LEU A 208 -9.87 -11.49 3.44
C LEU A 208 -9.07 -10.38 2.75
N VAL A 209 -9.45 -9.13 2.97
CA VAL A 209 -8.77 -7.97 2.36
C VAL A 209 -7.35 -7.82 2.92
N THR A 210 -7.15 -8.03 4.23
CA THR A 210 -5.82 -8.08 4.84
C THR A 210 -5.00 -9.28 4.34
N ALA A 211 -5.61 -10.45 4.16
CA ALA A 211 -4.93 -11.63 3.61
C ALA A 211 -4.47 -11.38 2.16
N LEU A 212 -5.29 -10.71 1.35
CA LEU A 212 -4.88 -10.25 0.03
C LEU A 212 -3.71 -9.28 0.12
N PHE A 213 -3.72 -8.31 1.04
CA PHE A 213 -2.58 -7.40 1.22
C PHE A 213 -1.28 -8.15 1.52
N LEU A 214 -1.30 -9.14 2.42
CA LEU A 214 -0.11 -9.95 2.75
C LEU A 214 0.30 -10.88 1.61
N PHE A 215 -0.66 -11.39 0.83
CA PHE A 215 -0.38 -12.22 -0.34
C PHE A 215 0.47 -11.47 -1.38
N GLN A 216 0.37 -10.14 -1.43
CA GLN A 216 1.16 -9.31 -2.35
C GLN A 216 2.65 -9.35 -2.00
N THR A 217 2.99 -9.51 -0.73
CA THR A 217 4.38 -9.73 -0.28
C THR A 217 4.93 -11.05 -0.84
N ALA A 218 4.12 -12.11 -0.91
CA ALA A 218 4.55 -13.38 -1.49
C ALA A 218 4.81 -13.25 -3.01
N ILE A 219 3.95 -12.52 -3.72
CA ILE A 219 4.16 -12.19 -5.14
C ILE A 219 5.45 -11.39 -5.30
N ALA A 220 5.68 -10.39 -4.44
CA ALA A 220 6.89 -9.58 -4.48
C ALA A 220 8.15 -10.44 -4.29
N SER A 221 8.19 -11.31 -3.29
CA SER A 221 9.34 -12.21 -3.09
C SER A 221 9.58 -13.12 -4.29
N ALA A 222 8.53 -13.65 -4.92
CA ALA A 222 8.66 -14.47 -6.12
C ALA A 222 9.23 -13.68 -7.32
N VAL A 223 8.80 -12.43 -7.51
CA VAL A 223 9.38 -11.54 -8.53
C VAL A 223 10.81 -11.14 -8.16
N GLY A 224 11.12 -11.00 -6.87
CA GLY A 224 12.43 -10.61 -6.35
C GLY A 224 13.52 -11.61 -6.71
N GLU A 225 13.18 -12.90 -6.82
CA GLU A 225 14.12 -13.93 -7.27
C GLU A 225 14.67 -13.67 -8.68
N ALA A 226 13.88 -13.04 -9.55
CA ALA A 226 14.35 -12.66 -10.89
C ALA A 226 15.47 -11.60 -10.85
N PHE A 227 15.58 -10.85 -9.76
CA PHE A 227 16.62 -9.83 -9.55
C PHE A 227 17.87 -10.36 -8.84
N ASN A 228 17.87 -11.63 -8.41
CA ASN A 228 19.00 -12.24 -7.71
C ASN A 228 20.34 -12.13 -8.47
N PRO A 229 20.41 -12.25 -9.82
CA PRO A 229 21.66 -12.03 -10.55
C PRO A 229 22.22 -10.61 -10.39
N LEU A 230 21.37 -9.59 -10.18
CA LEU A 230 21.79 -8.21 -9.95
C LEU A 230 22.28 -7.97 -8.52
N CYS A 231 21.98 -8.88 -7.59
CA CYS A 231 22.48 -8.85 -6.21
C CYS A 231 23.94 -9.31 -6.07
N THR A 232 24.63 -9.58 -7.18
CA THR A 232 26.06 -9.94 -7.18
C THR A 232 26.92 -8.79 -7.68
N ASP A 233 28.13 -8.65 -7.13
CA ASP A 233 29.11 -7.70 -7.63
C ASP A 233 29.46 -7.98 -9.10
N PRO A 234 29.55 -6.95 -9.98
CA PRO A 234 29.49 -5.50 -9.74
C PRO A 234 28.10 -4.86 -9.94
N LEU A 235 27.05 -5.67 -10.03
CA LEU A 235 25.73 -5.25 -10.50
C LEU A 235 24.85 -4.64 -9.40
N LEU A 236 25.32 -4.53 -8.14
CA LEU A 236 24.50 -3.96 -7.05
C LEU A 236 24.07 -2.52 -7.32
N VAL A 237 24.90 -1.70 -7.98
CA VAL A 237 24.50 -0.32 -8.37
C VAL A 237 23.30 -0.38 -9.32
N TRP A 238 23.30 -1.33 -10.26
CA TRP A 238 22.19 -1.56 -11.18
C TRP A 238 20.96 -2.09 -10.44
N ASN A 239 21.12 -2.97 -9.46
CA ASN A 239 20.02 -3.44 -8.63
C ASN A 239 19.29 -2.25 -7.97
N TYR A 240 20.01 -1.44 -7.19
CA TYR A 240 19.42 -0.26 -6.55
C TYR A 240 18.87 0.75 -7.56
N GLY A 241 19.57 0.98 -8.68
CA GLY A 241 19.10 1.86 -9.75
C GLY A 241 17.79 1.40 -10.39
N THR A 242 17.66 0.10 -10.69
CA THR A 242 16.42 -0.46 -11.24
C THR A 242 15.26 -0.39 -10.25
N MET A 243 15.52 -0.66 -8.96
CA MET A 243 14.52 -0.50 -7.90
C MET A 243 14.06 0.96 -7.74
N ALA A 244 15.00 1.92 -7.82
CA ALA A 244 14.67 3.35 -7.77
C ALA A 244 13.79 3.78 -8.95
N ILE A 245 14.13 3.37 -10.17
CA ILE A 245 13.36 3.68 -11.38
C ILE A 245 11.97 3.03 -11.29
N MET A 246 11.91 1.76 -10.88
CA MET A 246 10.65 1.04 -10.73
C MET A 246 9.74 1.71 -9.70
N ALA A 247 10.29 2.10 -8.55
CA ALA A 247 9.57 2.83 -7.51
C ALA A 247 9.01 4.15 -8.04
N PHE A 248 9.83 4.93 -8.75
CA PHE A 248 9.42 6.22 -9.29
C PHE A 248 8.33 6.08 -10.35
N VAL A 249 8.55 5.20 -11.34
CA VAL A 249 7.58 4.95 -12.41
C VAL A 249 6.28 4.38 -11.85
N ALA A 250 6.36 3.44 -10.91
CA ALA A 250 5.18 2.87 -10.25
C ALA A 250 4.43 3.91 -9.43
N GLY A 251 5.11 4.77 -8.67
CA GLY A 251 4.47 5.86 -7.92
C GLY A 251 3.75 6.85 -8.83
N VAL A 252 4.40 7.27 -9.93
CA VAL A 252 3.80 8.18 -10.92
C VAL A 252 2.60 7.52 -11.61
N ALA A 253 2.75 6.28 -12.08
CA ALA A 253 1.67 5.54 -12.73
C ALA A 253 0.50 5.28 -11.76
N PHE A 254 0.80 4.91 -10.52
CA PHE A 254 -0.19 4.69 -9.47
C PHE A 254 -1.05 5.93 -9.25
N TYR A 255 -0.42 7.10 -9.14
CA TYR A 255 -1.12 8.37 -9.01
C TYR A 255 -2.07 8.63 -10.19
N PHE A 256 -1.58 8.51 -11.43
CA PHE A 256 -2.41 8.76 -12.61
C PHE A 256 -3.57 7.78 -12.77
N VAL A 257 -3.37 6.50 -12.42
CA VAL A 257 -4.40 5.46 -12.53
C VAL A 257 -5.47 5.62 -11.44
N HIS A 258 -5.09 6.02 -10.22
CA HIS A 258 -6.00 6.05 -9.08
C HIS A 258 -6.52 7.45 -8.73
N ARG A 259 -6.10 8.51 -9.42
CA ARG A 259 -6.61 9.88 -9.18
C ARG A 259 -8.13 10.00 -9.27
N GLU A 260 -8.77 9.20 -10.12
CA GLU A 260 -10.24 9.19 -10.27
C GLU A 260 -10.91 8.44 -9.12
N ILE A 261 -10.30 7.35 -8.66
CA ILE A 261 -10.75 6.59 -7.49
C ILE A 261 -10.64 7.45 -6.22
N ASP A 262 -9.59 8.28 -6.09
CA ASP A 262 -9.41 9.22 -4.98
C ASP A 262 -10.59 10.21 -4.87
N GLN A 263 -11.08 10.72 -6.01
CA GLN A 263 -12.23 11.64 -6.05
C GLN A 263 -13.54 10.95 -5.66
N GLU A 264 -13.73 9.70 -6.07
CA GLU A 264 -14.90 8.91 -5.68
C GLU A 264 -14.85 8.51 -4.19
N HIS A 265 -13.66 8.28 -3.64
CA HIS A 265 -13.46 7.79 -2.28
C HIS A 265 -14.02 8.73 -1.21
N ASP A 266 -13.77 10.03 -1.37
CA ASP A 266 -14.30 11.10 -0.50
C ASP A 266 -15.84 11.17 -0.51
N ALA A 267 -16.47 10.72 -1.60
CA ALA A 267 -17.93 10.63 -1.70
C ALA A 267 -18.48 9.38 -1.00
N PHE A 268 -17.78 8.25 -1.06
CA PHE A 268 -18.23 6.98 -0.48
C PHE A 268 -18.09 6.90 1.04
N MET A 269 -17.10 7.57 1.65
CA MET A 269 -16.96 7.65 3.11
C MET A 269 -18.10 8.41 3.79
N ARG A 270 -18.97 9.09 3.04
CA ARG A 270 -20.15 9.80 3.56
C ARG A 270 -21.42 8.92 3.59
N LEU A 271 -21.37 7.68 3.09
CA LEU A 271 -22.53 6.79 3.05
C LEU A 271 -22.61 5.89 4.32
N PRO A 272 -23.81 5.58 4.83
CA PRO A 272 -23.98 4.71 6.00
C PRO A 272 -23.42 3.30 5.79
N GLU A 273 -23.05 2.59 6.87
CA GLU A 273 -22.65 1.18 6.85
C GLU A 273 -23.86 0.23 6.69
N GLY A 274 -23.70 -0.85 5.92
CA GLY A 274 -24.73 -1.84 5.64
C GLY A 274 -24.93 -2.86 6.74
N THR A 275 -26.14 -3.41 6.81
CA THR A 275 -26.53 -4.38 7.86
C THR A 275 -26.95 -5.69 7.21
N LEU A 276 -26.25 -6.78 7.52
CA LEU A 276 -26.69 -8.12 7.15
C LEU A 276 -27.98 -8.46 7.91
N LEU A 277 -29.01 -8.87 7.17
CA LEU A 277 -30.26 -9.37 7.75
C LEU A 277 -29.98 -10.68 8.51
N GLY A 278 -29.77 -10.57 9.83
CA GLY A 278 -29.48 -11.68 10.72
C GLY A 278 -28.58 -11.34 11.92
N THR A 279 -27.82 -10.24 11.86
CA THR A 279 -27.05 -9.76 13.02
C THR A 279 -27.88 -8.69 13.75
N LYS A 280 -28.42 -9.02 14.92
CA LYS A 280 -29.04 -8.00 15.80
C LYS A 280 -28.00 -6.91 16.05
N LYS A 281 -28.33 -5.66 15.69
CA LYS A 281 -27.61 -4.49 16.17
C LYS A 281 -27.69 -4.49 17.69
N ILE A 282 -26.59 -4.82 18.37
CA ILE A 282 -26.41 -4.42 19.76
C ILE A 282 -26.19 -2.91 19.70
N THR A 283 -27.30 -2.19 19.77
CA THR A 283 -27.29 -0.73 19.91
C THR A 283 -26.93 -0.49 21.37
N LEU A 284 -25.67 -0.19 21.65
CA LEU A 284 -25.27 0.26 22.99
C LEU A 284 -26.03 1.57 23.25
N PRO A 285 -26.84 1.66 24.32
CA PRO A 285 -27.54 2.90 24.65
C PRO A 285 -26.50 3.96 24.99
N GLN A 286 -26.47 5.06 24.21
CA GLN A 286 -25.70 6.24 24.57
C GLN A 286 -26.44 6.96 25.69
N GLY A 287 -25.80 7.05 26.85
CA GLY A 287 -26.27 7.92 27.94
C GLY A 287 -26.14 9.40 27.54
N PRO A 288 -26.89 10.30 28.20
CA PRO A 288 -26.97 11.72 27.85
C PRO A 288 -25.64 12.50 27.85
N ASP A 289 -24.55 11.93 28.37
CA ASP A 289 -23.24 12.60 28.49
C ASP A 289 -22.10 11.94 27.67
N GLY A 290 -22.41 11.07 26.70
CA GLY A 290 -21.42 10.61 25.71
C GLY A 290 -20.30 9.69 26.22
N GLN A 291 -20.44 9.06 27.40
CA GLN A 291 -19.51 8.06 27.90
C GLN A 291 -19.94 6.62 27.53
N LEU A 292 -18.98 5.81 27.07
CA LEU A 292 -19.19 4.42 26.64
C LEU A 292 -19.44 3.52 27.87
N ILE A 293 -20.62 2.92 27.99
CA ILE A 293 -20.91 1.93 29.03
C ILE A 293 -20.33 0.59 28.57
N ILE A 294 -19.25 0.14 29.21
CA ILE A 294 -18.72 -1.22 29.03
C ILE A 294 -19.62 -2.16 29.83
N ILE A 295 -20.47 -2.92 29.14
CA ILE A 295 -21.25 -3.99 29.78
C ILE A 295 -20.41 -5.27 29.70
N HIS A 296 -19.95 -5.75 30.86
CA HIS A 296 -19.37 -7.09 31.00
C HIS A 296 -20.51 -8.10 30.81
N SER A 297 -20.43 -8.93 29.78
CA SER A 297 -21.40 -10.02 29.60
C SER A 297 -20.82 -11.27 30.22
N ASP A 298 -21.26 -11.57 31.44
CA ASP A 298 -21.27 -12.93 31.97
C ASP A 298 -22.23 -13.81 31.12
N ASP A 299 -21.97 -15.11 31.17
CA ASP A 299 -22.53 -16.25 30.44
C ASP A 299 -24.04 -16.23 30.13
N ASP A 300 -24.44 -16.88 29.01
CA ASP A 300 -25.39 -18.00 29.11
C ASP A 300 -25.43 -18.87 27.83
N HIS A 301 -25.11 -20.17 28.00
CA HIS A 301 -25.51 -21.25 27.11
C HIS A 301 -26.96 -21.66 27.43
N PRO A 302 -27.75 -22.11 26.44
CA PRO A 302 -28.74 -23.12 26.75
C PRO A 302 -28.70 -24.34 25.81
N LYS A 303 -28.64 -25.50 26.49
CA LYS A 303 -29.08 -26.88 26.20
C LYS A 303 -29.54 -27.24 24.79
#